data_AF-A0A3B9WVT4-F1
#
_entry.id   AF-A0A3B9WVT4-F1
#
_cell.length_a   1.000
_cell.length_b   1.000
_cell.length_c   1.000
_cell.angle_alpha   90.00
_cell.angle_beta   90.00
_cell.angle_gamma   90.00
#
_symmetry.space_group_name_H-M   'P 1'
#
loop_
_entity.id
_entity.type
_entity.pdbx_description
1 polymer ?
#
loop_
_entity_poly.entity_id
_entity_poly.type
_entity_poly.pdbx_seq_one_letter_code
_entity_poly.pdbx_strand_id
1 'polypeptide(L)'
;MDEGGIYEDGTPEQIFDHPEGEKTRRFIRGLKILEMEIHNSSYDYPGMQARIIRYCEKNQIPRRMDMRLQLIFEETVQQLIIPVLKTTDIRVVIEYSEETGKADYTVCYGGERADITMLKDQLPVSILKSAAENIRYTYCPEEELSNQVTMTVR
;
A
#
# COMPACT_ATOMS: atom_id res chain seq x y z
N MET A 1 1.69 -3.65 18.00
CA MET A 1 1.81 -4.61 19.12
C MET A 1 3.29 -4.94 19.20
N ASP A 2 3.92 -4.71 20.37
CA ASP A 2 5.34 -4.97 20.61
C ASP A 2 5.57 -6.48 20.75
N GLU A 3 6.05 -7.11 19.67
CA GLU A 3 6.72 -8.40 19.77
C GLU A 3 8.19 -8.11 20.10
N GLY A 4 8.52 -8.09 21.39
CA GLY A 4 9.89 -7.93 21.91
C GLY A 4 10.77 -9.16 21.65
N GLY A 5 10.90 -9.56 20.39
CA GLY A 5 11.79 -10.63 19.92
C GLY A 5 12.95 -10.09 19.09
N ILE A 6 14.04 -10.86 19.01
CA ILE A 6 15.12 -10.60 18.05
C ILE A 6 14.55 -10.86 16.65
N TYR A 7 14.54 -9.84 15.79
CA TYR A 7 13.95 -9.92 14.44
C TYR A 7 14.84 -10.68 13.45
N GLU A 8 16.16 -10.72 13.70
CA GLU A 8 17.18 -11.37 12.88
C GLU A 8 18.47 -11.57 13.69
N ASP A 9 19.13 -12.72 13.54
CA ASP A 9 20.41 -13.06 14.16
C ASP A 9 21.56 -12.85 13.17
N GLY A 10 22.62 -12.16 13.57
CA GLY A 10 23.76 -11.83 12.70
C GLY A 10 24.70 -10.79 13.33
N THR A 11 25.81 -10.45 12.67
CA THR A 11 26.65 -9.33 13.14
C THR A 11 25.91 -8.01 12.95
N PRO A 12 26.24 -6.96 13.74
CA PRO A 12 25.65 -5.64 13.54
C PRO A 12 25.79 -5.13 12.10
N GLU A 13 26.94 -5.31 11.44
CA GLU A 13 27.12 -4.92 10.03
C GLU A 13 26.18 -5.69 9.10
N GLN A 14 26.00 -7.01 9.30
CA GLN A 14 25.05 -7.79 8.51
C GLN A 14 23.61 -7.31 8.73
N ILE A 15 23.22 -7.08 9.98
CA ILE A 15 21.86 -6.66 10.32
C ILE A 15 21.60 -5.25 9.80
N PHE A 16 22.44 -4.26 10.11
CA PHE A 16 22.19 -2.85 9.80
C PHE A 16 22.45 -2.48 8.33
N ASP A 17 23.48 -3.04 7.71
CA ASP A 17 23.87 -2.68 6.34
C ASP A 17 23.23 -3.59 5.28
N HIS A 18 22.96 -4.86 5.64
CA HIS A 18 22.45 -5.89 4.73
C HIS A 18 21.33 -6.77 5.33
N PRO A 19 20.27 -6.19 5.91
CA PRO A 19 19.21 -6.98 6.54
C PRO A 19 18.54 -7.92 5.52
N GLU A 20 18.54 -9.22 5.81
CA GLU A 20 17.93 -10.24 4.96
C GLU A 20 16.42 -10.35 5.22
N GLY A 21 16.02 -10.19 6.49
CA GLY A 21 14.63 -10.24 6.91
C GLY A 21 13.86 -8.97 6.53
N GLU A 22 12.70 -9.13 5.92
CA GLU A 22 11.85 -8.01 5.53
C GLU A 22 11.40 -7.16 6.73
N LYS A 23 11.09 -7.79 7.86
CA LYS A 23 10.74 -7.09 9.12
C LYS A 23 11.94 -6.29 9.66
N THR A 24 13.14 -6.87 9.63
CA THR A 24 14.39 -6.24 10.06
C THR A 24 14.76 -5.06 9.17
N ARG A 25 14.65 -5.24 7.85
CA ARG A 25 14.86 -4.18 6.85
C ARG A 25 13.91 -3.01 7.06
N ARG A 26 12.63 -3.28 7.29
CA ARG A 26 11.61 -2.25 7.55
C ARG A 26 11.90 -1.51 8.87
N PHE A 27 12.29 -2.25 9.90
CA PHE A 27 12.67 -1.70 11.20
C PHE A 27 13.91 -0.79 11.12
N ILE A 28 15.00 -1.27 10.52
CA ILE A 28 16.27 -0.53 10.39
C ILE A 28 16.10 0.73 9.54
N ARG A 29 15.34 0.65 8.45
CA ARG A 29 15.07 1.80 7.58
C ARG A 29 14.04 2.77 8.17
N GLY A 30 13.52 2.50 9.36
CA GLY A 30 12.55 3.35 10.05
C GLY A 30 11.24 3.56 9.27
N LEU A 31 10.93 2.67 8.31
CA LEU A 31 9.73 2.82 7.48
C LEU A 31 8.49 2.72 8.36
N LYS A 32 7.62 3.71 8.26
CA LYS A 32 6.30 3.66 8.88
C LYS A 32 5.40 2.89 7.93
N ILE A 33 4.70 1.88 8.42
CA ILE A 33 3.93 0.98 7.56
C ILE A 33 2.52 0.83 8.11
N LEU A 34 1.53 0.92 7.22
CA LEU A 34 0.15 0.50 7.44
C LEU A 34 -0.18 -0.63 6.47
N GLU A 35 -0.57 -1.78 7.00
CA GLU A 35 -1.08 -2.91 6.22
C GLU A 35 -2.57 -3.11 6.50
N MET A 36 -3.34 -3.34 5.45
CA MET A 36 -4.77 -3.59 5.50
C MET A 36 -5.13 -4.73 4.56
N GLU A 37 -5.96 -5.64 5.03
CA GLU A 37 -6.49 -6.75 4.24
C GLU A 37 -8.00 -6.62 4.13
N ILE A 38 -8.51 -6.87 2.93
CA ILE A 38 -9.92 -6.90 2.58
C ILE A 38 -10.18 -8.28 2.00
N HIS A 39 -11.25 -8.93 2.46
CA HIS A 39 -11.66 -10.28 2.03
C HIS A 39 -13.12 -10.35 1.59
N ASN A 40 -13.85 -9.22 1.66
CA ASN A 40 -15.26 -9.16 1.28
C ASN A 40 -15.61 -7.77 0.72
N SER A 41 -16.57 -7.72 -0.19
CA SER A 41 -16.96 -6.47 -0.87
C SER A 41 -17.76 -5.52 0.02
N SER A 42 -18.34 -6.03 1.11
CA SER A 42 -19.06 -5.28 2.14
C SER A 42 -18.16 -4.80 3.30
N TYR A 43 -16.87 -4.63 3.05
CA TYR A 43 -15.91 -4.29 4.09
C TYR A 43 -16.21 -2.92 4.72
N ASP A 44 -15.69 -2.70 5.93
CA ASP A 44 -15.85 -1.44 6.66
C ASP A 44 -14.99 -0.33 6.05
N TYR A 45 -15.48 0.25 4.95
CA TYR A 45 -14.83 1.36 4.25
C TYR A 45 -14.56 2.57 5.14
N PRO A 46 -15.54 3.09 5.91
CA PRO A 46 -15.27 4.18 6.84
C PRO A 46 -14.19 3.82 7.87
N GLY A 47 -14.21 2.59 8.39
CA GLY A 47 -13.20 2.11 9.32
C GLY A 47 -11.79 2.07 8.71
N MET A 48 -11.66 1.60 7.47
CA MET A 48 -10.37 1.57 6.78
C MET A 48 -9.85 2.98 6.43
N GLN A 49 -10.71 3.90 5.97
CA GLN A 49 -10.31 5.30 5.80
C GLN A 49 -9.84 5.92 7.12
N ALA A 50 -10.54 5.66 8.22
CA ALA A 50 -10.13 6.13 9.54
C ALA A 50 -8.80 5.50 10.02
N ARG A 51 -8.42 4.32 9.51
CA ARG A 51 -7.08 3.74 9.76
C ARG A 51 -6.00 4.49 8.99
N ILE A 52 -6.24 4.87 7.74
CA ILE A 52 -5.32 5.70 6.94
C ILE A 52 -5.10 7.05 7.63
N ILE A 53 -6.18 7.74 8.03
CA ILE A 53 -6.09 9.03 8.73
C ILE A 53 -5.25 8.93 10.00
N ARG A 54 -5.55 7.95 10.87
CA ARG A 54 -4.82 7.73 12.11
C ARG A 54 -3.36 7.38 11.88
N TYR A 55 -3.06 6.63 10.81
CA TYR A 55 -1.70 6.34 10.40
C TYR A 55 -0.95 7.62 9.97
N CYS A 56 -1.58 8.47 9.16
CA CYS A 56 -1.02 9.75 8.76
C CYS A 56 -0.77 10.66 9.97
N GLU A 57 -1.74 10.79 10.87
CA GLU A 57 -1.63 11.58 12.10
C GLU A 57 -0.48 11.08 13.01
N LYS A 58 -0.44 9.77 13.27
CA LYS A 58 0.58 9.15 14.13
C LYS A 58 1.99 9.38 13.63
N ASN A 59 2.17 9.41 12.31
CA ASN A 59 3.48 9.57 11.67
C ASN A 59 3.73 11.00 11.15
N GLN A 60 2.91 11.97 11.57
CA GLN A 60 3.04 13.38 11.20
C GLN A 60 3.10 13.62 9.68
N ILE A 61 2.43 12.77 8.91
CA ILE A 61 2.37 12.87 7.45
C ILE A 61 1.60 14.15 7.08
N PRO A 62 2.11 15.00 6.17
CA PRO A 62 1.46 16.25 5.80
C PRO A 62 0.03 16.03 5.30
N ARG A 63 -0.89 16.92 5.68
CA ARG A 63 -2.31 16.85 5.31
C ARG A 63 -2.57 16.65 3.81
N ARG A 64 -1.72 17.22 2.95
CA ARG A 64 -1.81 17.04 1.49
C ARG A 64 -1.60 15.59 1.07
N MET A 65 -0.62 14.91 1.65
CA MET A 65 -0.33 13.51 1.37
C MET A 65 -1.39 12.60 1.98
N ASP A 66 -1.86 12.90 3.19
CA ASP A 66 -3.00 12.20 3.81
C ASP A 66 -4.23 12.19 2.89
N MET A 67 -4.67 13.37 2.40
CA MET A 67 -5.79 13.46 1.45
C MET A 67 -5.54 12.66 0.16
N ARG A 68 -4.30 12.63 -0.34
CA ARG A 68 -3.93 11.84 -1.53
C ARG A 68 -4.01 10.35 -1.27
N LEU A 69 -3.55 9.87 -0.12
CA LEU A 69 -3.60 8.47 0.27
C LEU A 69 -5.06 8.00 0.45
N GLN A 70 -5.90 8.82 1.08
CA GLN A 70 -7.34 8.52 1.21
C GLN A 70 -8.03 8.45 -0.15
N LEU A 71 -7.73 9.38 -1.06
CA LEU A 71 -8.28 9.41 -2.41
C LEU A 71 -7.81 8.19 -3.22
N ILE A 72 -6.52 7.89 -3.17
CA ILE A 72 -5.94 6.71 -3.81
C ILE A 72 -6.61 5.42 -3.32
N PHE A 73 -6.86 5.30 -2.01
CA PHE A 73 -7.54 4.14 -1.46
C PHE A 73 -8.97 4.00 -1.99
N GLU A 74 -9.72 5.10 -2.01
CA GLU A 74 -11.07 5.15 -2.57
C GLU A 74 -11.07 4.73 -4.05
N GLU A 75 -10.23 5.33 -4.87
CA GLU A 75 -10.22 5.05 -6.30
C GLU A 75 -9.77 3.61 -6.60
N THR A 76 -8.68 3.16 -5.98
CA THR A 76 -8.16 1.79 -6.25
C THR A 76 -9.11 0.72 -5.75
N VAL A 77 -9.55 0.80 -4.50
CA VAL A 77 -10.31 -0.28 -3.87
C VAL A 77 -11.79 -0.18 -4.22
N GLN A 78 -12.42 0.95 -3.95
CA GLN A 78 -13.88 1.08 -4.09
C GLN A 78 -14.34 1.27 -5.53
N GLN A 79 -13.62 2.08 -6.31
CA GLN A 79 -14.08 2.45 -7.65
C GLN A 79 -13.56 1.50 -8.73
N LEU A 80 -12.37 0.92 -8.56
CA LEU A 80 -11.73 0.12 -9.60
C LEU A 80 -11.74 -1.38 -9.30
N ILE A 81 -11.28 -1.82 -8.12
CA ILE A 81 -11.11 -3.25 -7.84
C ILE A 81 -12.46 -3.91 -7.53
N ILE A 82 -13.19 -3.41 -6.54
CA ILE A 82 -14.45 -4.05 -6.08
C ILE A 82 -15.52 -4.15 -7.18
N PRO A 83 -15.72 -3.14 -8.04
CA PRO A 83 -16.75 -3.24 -9.09
C PRO A 83 -16.38 -4.17 -10.24
N VAL A 84 -15.08 -4.36 -10.51
CA VAL A 84 -14.59 -5.04 -11.72
C VAL A 84 -14.13 -6.46 -11.44
N LEU A 85 -13.56 -6.73 -10.26
CA LEU A 85 -12.95 -8.01 -9.96
C LEU A 85 -13.88 -8.91 -9.15
N LYS A 86 -13.93 -10.18 -9.53
CA LYS A 86 -14.76 -11.21 -8.87
C LYS A 86 -14.21 -11.65 -7.51
N THR A 87 -12.92 -11.44 -7.27
CA THR A 87 -12.22 -11.80 -6.04
C THR A 87 -12.13 -10.58 -5.13
N THR A 88 -12.32 -10.77 -3.83
CA THR A 88 -12.22 -9.67 -2.87
C THR A 88 -11.02 -9.77 -1.93
N ASP A 89 -10.07 -10.67 -2.22
CA ASP A 89 -8.79 -10.71 -1.53
C ASP A 89 -7.91 -9.58 -2.07
N ILE A 90 -7.79 -8.55 -1.25
CA ILE A 90 -7.05 -7.32 -1.55
C ILE A 90 -6.17 -7.02 -0.36
N ARG A 91 -4.89 -6.74 -0.61
CA ARG A 91 -3.94 -6.25 0.38
C ARG A 91 -3.50 -4.85 0.00
N VAL A 92 -3.63 -3.91 0.92
CA VAL A 92 -3.13 -2.54 0.79
C VAL A 92 -2.00 -2.34 1.78
N VAL A 93 -0.87 -1.83 1.29
CA VAL A 93 0.31 -1.47 2.08
C VAL A 93 0.65 -0.02 1.80
N ILE A 94 0.78 0.79 2.85
CA ILE A 94 1.26 2.17 2.77
C ILE A 94 2.56 2.25 3.54
N GLU A 95 3.64 2.58 2.86
CA GLU A 95 4.97 2.76 3.45
C GLU A 95 5.35 4.23 3.37
N TYR A 96 5.69 4.86 4.50
CA TYR A 96 6.16 6.24 4.54
C TYR A 96 7.61 6.32 5.00
N SER A 97 8.40 7.11 4.25
CA SER A 97 9.79 7.44 4.55
C SER A 97 9.86 8.90 5.00
N GLU A 98 10.18 9.10 6.28
CA GLU A 98 10.44 10.44 6.84
C GLU A 98 11.65 11.10 6.17
N GLU A 99 12.68 10.31 5.84
CA GLU A 99 13.90 10.78 5.17
C GLU A 99 13.61 11.43 3.80
N THR A 100 12.78 10.78 2.98
CA THR A 100 12.47 11.27 1.63
C THR A 100 11.21 12.14 1.59
N GLY A 101 10.39 12.09 2.64
CA GLY A 101 9.08 12.72 2.68
C GLY A 101 8.11 12.16 1.65
N LYS A 102 8.27 10.88 1.25
CA LYS A 102 7.43 10.18 0.28
C LYS A 102 6.72 9.00 0.91
N ALA A 103 5.54 8.67 0.37
CA ALA A 103 4.84 7.43 0.68
C ALA A 103 4.69 6.56 -0.57
N ASP A 104 4.90 5.26 -0.43
CA ASP A 104 4.52 4.28 -1.44
C ASP A 104 3.22 3.60 -1.01
N TYR A 105 2.21 3.68 -1.87
CA TYR A 105 0.94 2.97 -1.75
C TYR A 105 0.98 1.76 -2.68
N THR A 106 0.88 0.56 -2.12
CA THR A 106 0.82 -0.69 -2.89
C THR A 106 -0.52 -1.37 -2.64
N VAL A 107 -1.21 -1.73 -3.72
CA VAL A 107 -2.41 -2.58 -3.67
C VAL A 107 -2.15 -3.86 -4.46
N CYS A 108 -2.31 -5.01 -3.80
CA CYS A 108 -2.23 -6.33 -4.38
C CYS A 108 -3.63 -6.97 -4.38
N TYR A 109 -4.00 -7.67 -5.43
CA TYR A 109 -5.29 -8.33 -5.54
C TYR A 109 -5.21 -9.59 -6.41
N GLY A 110 -6.04 -10.57 -6.07
CA GLY A 110 -6.11 -11.84 -6.80
C GLY A 110 -6.78 -11.74 -8.17
N GLY A 111 -6.86 -12.87 -8.86
CA GLY A 111 -7.61 -13.05 -10.10
C GLY A 111 -6.75 -13.06 -11.37
N GLU A 112 -7.42 -12.91 -12.51
CA GLU A 112 -6.77 -12.82 -13.82
C GLU A 112 -5.97 -11.52 -13.97
N ARG A 113 -5.06 -11.49 -14.94
CA ARG A 113 -4.26 -10.30 -15.25
C ARG A 113 -5.16 -9.11 -15.58
N ALA A 114 -5.23 -8.15 -14.67
CA ALA A 114 -6.01 -6.93 -14.82
C ALA A 114 -5.19 -5.73 -14.36
N ASP A 115 -4.85 -4.82 -15.28
CA ASP A 115 -4.23 -3.53 -14.92
C ASP A 115 -5.34 -2.48 -14.71
N ILE A 116 -5.70 -2.25 -13.45
CA ILE A 116 -6.74 -1.28 -13.07
C ILE A 116 -6.41 0.16 -13.50
N THR A 117 -5.15 0.48 -13.78
CA THR A 117 -4.68 1.81 -14.17
C THR A 117 -4.87 2.09 -15.67
N MET A 118 -5.22 1.05 -16.43
CA MET A 118 -5.45 1.07 -17.87
C MET A 118 -6.92 0.87 -18.25
N LEU A 119 -7.82 0.79 -17.24
CA LEU A 119 -9.26 0.74 -17.47
C LEU A 119 -9.71 2.06 -18.12
N LYS A 120 -10.15 1.98 -19.39
CA LYS A 120 -10.45 3.17 -20.22
C LYS A 120 -11.63 3.97 -19.68
N ASP A 121 -11.54 5.29 -19.85
CA ASP A 121 -12.62 6.27 -19.65
C ASP A 121 -13.23 6.34 -18.25
N GLN A 122 -12.46 6.00 -17.23
CA GLN A 122 -12.89 6.11 -15.84
C GLN A 122 -12.24 7.31 -15.15
N LEU A 123 -13.07 8.23 -14.67
CA LEU A 123 -12.67 9.33 -13.77
C LEU A 123 -11.72 8.87 -12.65
N PRO A 124 -11.94 7.70 -12.00
CA PRO A 124 -11.00 7.12 -11.04
C PRO A 124 -9.54 7.04 -11.50
N VAL A 125 -9.29 6.59 -12.73
CA VAL A 125 -7.92 6.46 -13.27
C VAL A 125 -7.28 7.83 -13.47
N SER A 126 -8.04 8.83 -13.91
CA SER A 126 -7.56 10.20 -14.03
C SER A 126 -7.21 10.80 -12.66
N ILE A 127 -8.02 10.51 -11.65
CA ILE A 127 -7.77 10.91 -10.26
C ILE A 127 -6.47 10.28 -9.76
N LEU A 128 -6.27 8.96 -9.93
CA LEU A 128 -5.03 8.27 -9.55
C LEU A 128 -3.79 8.89 -10.18
N LYS A 129 -3.83 9.16 -11.49
CA LYS A 129 -2.71 9.80 -12.22
C LYS A 129 -2.42 11.22 -11.75
N SER A 130 -3.39 11.90 -11.16
CA SER A 130 -3.19 13.24 -10.58
C SER A 130 -2.70 13.21 -9.13
N ALA A 131 -3.03 12.13 -8.40
CA ALA A 131 -2.71 11.97 -6.99
C ALA A 131 -1.31 11.37 -6.76
N ALA A 132 -0.86 10.49 -7.66
CA ALA A 132 0.44 9.83 -7.61
C ALA A 132 1.48 10.47 -8.55
N GLU A 133 2.75 10.46 -8.13
CA GLU A 133 3.90 10.89 -8.94
C GLU A 133 4.28 9.80 -9.95
N ASN A 134 4.27 8.54 -9.51
CA ASN A 134 4.57 7.37 -10.33
C ASN A 134 3.55 6.29 -10.07
N ILE A 135 3.23 5.51 -11.10
CA ILE A 135 2.32 4.36 -11.04
C ILE A 135 2.98 3.20 -11.78
N ARG A 136 3.07 2.04 -11.13
CA ARG A 136 3.62 0.81 -11.71
C ARG A 136 2.66 -0.34 -11.49
N TYR A 137 2.35 -1.07 -12.54
CA TYR A 137 1.62 -2.33 -12.48
C TYR A 137 2.55 -3.51 -12.73
N THR A 138 2.37 -4.59 -11.97
CA THR A 138 3.05 -5.87 -12.15
C THR A 138 2.05 -7.02 -12.03
N TYR A 139 2.32 -8.11 -12.74
CA TYR A 139 1.53 -9.33 -12.71
C TYR A 139 2.44 -10.53 -12.47
N CYS A 140 2.17 -11.28 -11.40
CA CYS A 140 2.91 -12.45 -10.96
C CYS A 140 1.93 -13.64 -10.84
N PRO A 141 1.79 -14.49 -11.87
CA PRO A 141 0.77 -15.54 -11.90
C PRO A 141 0.97 -16.66 -10.86
N GLU A 142 2.16 -16.75 -10.26
CA GLU A 142 2.51 -17.75 -9.23
C GLU A 142 2.05 -17.33 -7.83
N GLU A 143 1.71 -16.06 -7.63
CA GLU A 143 1.26 -15.49 -6.36
C GLU A 143 -0.26 -15.50 -6.25
N GLU A 144 -0.79 -15.70 -5.03
CA GLU A 144 -2.24 -15.65 -4.77
C GLU A 144 -2.82 -14.26 -5.10
N LEU A 145 -2.13 -13.21 -4.68
CA LEU A 145 -2.42 -11.82 -5.07
C LEU A 145 -1.61 -11.49 -6.32
N SER A 146 -2.02 -12.09 -7.43
CA SER A 146 -1.28 -12.10 -8.69
C SER A 146 -1.12 -10.73 -9.36
N ASN A 147 -1.97 -9.75 -9.04
CA ASN A 147 -1.88 -8.39 -9.55
C ASN A 147 -1.38 -7.44 -8.48
N GLN A 148 -0.51 -6.51 -8.87
CA GLN A 148 0.00 -5.47 -7.97
C GLN A 148 0.08 -4.12 -8.68
N VAL A 149 -0.38 -3.07 -8.01
CA VAL A 149 -0.16 -1.67 -8.40
C VAL A 149 0.56 -0.95 -7.27
N THR A 150 1.70 -0.35 -7.58
CA THR A 150 2.46 0.50 -6.64
C THR A 150 2.47 1.93 -7.13
N MET A 151 2.22 2.87 -6.23
CA MET A 151 2.12 4.30 -6.50
C MET A 151 2.90 5.12 -5.49
N THR A 152 3.77 5.99 -5.99
CA THR A 152 4.54 6.90 -5.13
C THR A 152 3.80 8.23 -4.97
N VAL A 153 3.69 8.72 -3.74
CA VAL A 153 2.93 9.91 -3.34
C VAL A 153 3.86 10.90 -2.62
N ARG A 154 3.67 12.20 -2.91
CA ARG A 154 4.42 13.32 -2.32
C ARG A 154 3.48 14.40 -1.76
#